data_AF-A0A3G6RQX8-F1
#
_entry.id   AF-A0A3G6RQX8-F1
#
_cell.length_a   1.000
_cell.length_b   1.000
_cell.length_c   1.000
_cell.angle_alpha   90.00
_cell.angle_beta   90.00
_cell.angle_gamma   90.00
#
_symmetry.space_group_name_H-M   'P 1'
#
loop_
_entity.id
_entity.type
_entity.pdbx_description
1 polymer ?
#
loop_
_entity_poly.entity_id
_entity_poly.type
_entity_poly.pdbx_seq_one_letter_code
_entity_poly.pdbx_strand_id
1 'polypeptide(L)'
;MKKIIVLTFLFLGVFCFSQNQNNVLAIFNKTSYTIQGRMGAGNPNPPYYPFVIPVSTSPSGLYTIPPHTDTKFDSLNTSGTAIVPVYQWEVLSAPQNSTTYPYNHPIISSVMNIVKWAYYDFFTVDTQGNVIDHFRMGDPVLSPSSSTIVYGQNMPNIHAEWVQYADFIALTIYEN
;
A
#
# COMPACT_ATOMS: atom_id res chain seq x y z
N MET A 1 -42.39 13.98 -16.55
CA MET A 1 -41.35 14.52 -15.66
C MET A 1 -40.89 13.53 -14.58
N LYS A 2 -41.78 12.78 -13.90
CA LYS A 2 -41.37 11.80 -12.85
C LYS A 2 -40.43 10.67 -13.33
N LYS A 3 -40.53 10.24 -14.61
CA LYS A 3 -39.72 9.14 -15.17
C LYS A 3 -38.25 9.52 -15.43
N ILE A 4 -37.95 10.80 -15.63
CA ILE A 4 -36.58 11.29 -15.86
C ILE A 4 -35.81 11.33 -14.55
N ILE A 5 -36.46 11.80 -13.46
CA ILE A 5 -35.86 11.86 -12.12
C ILE A 5 -35.39 10.49 -11.63
N VAL A 6 -36.20 9.44 -11.86
CA VAL A 6 -35.83 8.07 -11.49
C VAL A 6 -34.62 7.59 -12.28
N LEU A 7 -34.53 7.91 -13.58
CA LEU A 7 -33.37 7.55 -14.39
C LEU A 7 -32.11 8.29 -13.92
N THR A 8 -32.22 9.59 -13.59
CA THR A 8 -31.10 10.38 -13.06
C THR A 8 -30.61 9.86 -11.71
N PHE A 9 -31.51 9.44 -10.81
CA PHE A 9 -31.13 8.81 -9.54
C PHE A 9 -30.52 7.41 -9.74
N LEU A 10 -31.01 6.63 -10.71
CA LEU A 10 -30.41 5.34 -11.05
C LEU A 10 -28.99 5.51 -11.61
N PHE A 11 -28.76 6.50 -12.48
CA PHE A 11 -27.43 6.79 -13.02
C PHE A 11 -26.48 7.36 -11.95
N LEU A 12 -26.94 8.26 -11.07
CA LEU A 12 -26.15 8.73 -9.91
C LEU A 12 -25.76 7.58 -8.98
N GLY A 13 -26.65 6.60 -8.78
CA GLY A 13 -26.37 5.39 -8.00
C GLY A 13 -25.26 4.54 -8.62
N VAL A 14 -25.22 4.39 -9.94
CA VAL A 14 -24.17 3.62 -10.65
C VAL A 14 -22.81 4.32 -10.57
N PHE A 15 -22.76 5.66 -10.59
CA PHE A 15 -21.50 6.41 -10.43
C PHE A 15 -20.98 6.41 -8.99
N CYS A 16 -21.84 6.28 -7.97
CA CYS A 16 -21.39 6.12 -6.58
C CYS A 16 -20.63 4.80 -6.34
N PHE A 17 -20.89 3.75 -7.15
CA PHE A 17 -20.21 2.46 -7.04
C PHE A 17 -19.07 2.26 -8.06
N SER A 18 -18.84 3.22 -8.96
CA SER A 18 -17.78 3.09 -9.99
C SER A 18 -16.52 3.93 -9.72
N GLN A 19 -16.46 4.63 -8.59
CA GLN A 19 -15.35 5.52 -8.26
C GLN A 19 -14.93 5.28 -6.80
N ASN A 20 -14.16 4.22 -6.57
CA ASN A 20 -13.15 4.09 -5.52
C ASN A 20 -12.88 2.60 -5.29
N GLN A 21 -11.89 2.03 -6.01
CA GLN A 21 -11.14 0.91 -5.44
C GLN A 21 -10.27 1.47 -4.29
N ASN A 22 -10.90 2.01 -3.25
CA ASN A 22 -10.22 2.43 -2.04
C ASN A 22 -10.02 1.16 -1.23
N ASN A 23 -9.01 0.38 -1.60
CA ASN A 23 -8.62 -0.75 -0.79
C ASN A 23 -8.32 -0.24 0.62
N VAL A 24 -9.09 -0.68 1.59
CA VAL A 24 -8.82 -0.41 3.00
C VAL A 24 -7.64 -1.28 3.39
N LEU A 25 -6.56 -0.68 3.89
CA LEU A 25 -5.46 -1.45 4.48
C LEU A 25 -5.63 -1.47 6.00
N ALA A 26 -5.81 -2.65 6.57
CA ALA A 26 -5.72 -2.88 8.00
C ALA A 26 -4.42 -3.62 8.32
N ILE A 27 -3.64 -3.08 9.26
CA ILE A 27 -2.42 -3.69 9.76
C ILE A 27 -2.60 -3.99 11.25
N PHE A 28 -2.46 -5.26 11.59
CA PHE A 28 -2.54 -5.78 12.94
C PHE A 28 -1.14 -6.18 13.39
N ASN A 29 -0.49 -5.34 14.18
CA ASN A 29 0.82 -5.65 14.73
C ASN A 29 0.65 -6.37 16.07
N LYS A 30 0.84 -7.69 16.10
CA LYS A 30 0.78 -8.48 17.34
C LYS A 30 2.16 -8.71 17.96
N THR A 31 3.21 -8.12 17.39
CA THR A 31 4.59 -8.26 17.85
C THR A 31 4.97 -7.18 18.86
N SER A 32 6.08 -7.42 19.55
CA SER A 32 6.78 -6.48 20.42
C SER A 32 7.60 -5.42 19.66
N TYR A 33 7.64 -5.49 18.31
CA TYR A 33 8.41 -4.60 17.45
C TYR A 33 7.56 -3.52 16.82
N THR A 34 8.17 -2.39 16.47
CA THR A 34 7.52 -1.38 15.64
C THR A 34 7.56 -1.82 14.19
N ILE A 35 6.45 -1.70 13.47
CA ILE A 35 6.42 -1.94 12.01
C ILE A 35 6.63 -0.62 11.29
N GLN A 36 7.63 -0.58 10.42
CA GLN A 36 7.87 0.56 9.53
C GLN A 36 7.80 0.10 8.08
N GLY A 37 6.83 0.61 7.33
CA GLY A 37 6.62 0.13 5.96
C GLY A 37 6.03 1.14 5.00
N ARG A 38 5.93 0.73 3.74
CA ARG A 38 5.48 1.56 2.63
C ARG A 38 4.69 0.74 1.64
N MET A 39 3.75 1.39 0.97
CA MET A 39 2.93 0.76 -0.06
C MET A 39 3.54 1.03 -1.43
N GLY A 40 3.71 0.01 -2.27
CA GLY A 40 4.06 0.16 -3.68
C GLY A 40 2.86 -0.09 -4.58
N ALA A 41 2.84 0.58 -5.74
CA ALA A 41 1.85 0.34 -6.79
C ALA A 41 2.52 0.09 -8.14
N GLY A 42 1.93 -0.74 -8.99
CA GLY A 42 2.47 -1.14 -10.29
C GLY A 42 1.40 -1.23 -11.36
N ASN A 43 1.80 -1.16 -12.63
CA ASN A 43 0.90 -1.38 -13.75
C ASN A 43 0.40 -2.84 -13.73
N PRO A 44 -0.92 -3.08 -13.72
CA PRO A 44 -1.45 -4.44 -13.66
C PRO A 44 -1.28 -5.25 -14.95
N ASN A 45 -0.86 -4.61 -16.05
CA ASN A 45 -0.72 -5.24 -17.36
C ASN A 45 0.76 -5.41 -17.72
N PRO A 46 1.13 -6.49 -18.43
CA PRO A 46 2.47 -6.64 -19.00
C PRO A 46 2.90 -5.38 -19.77
N PRO A 47 4.15 -4.89 -19.59
CA PRO A 47 5.28 -5.52 -18.91
C PRO A 47 5.32 -5.31 -17.37
N TYR A 48 4.21 -4.92 -16.75
CA TYR A 48 4.06 -4.59 -15.32
C TYR A 48 4.80 -3.34 -14.86
N TYR A 49 5.20 -2.49 -15.80
CA TYR A 49 5.74 -1.15 -15.54
C TYR A 49 4.81 -0.08 -16.14
N PRO A 50 4.79 1.15 -15.62
CA PRO A 50 5.60 1.68 -14.53
C PRO A 50 5.21 1.16 -13.13
N PHE A 51 6.17 1.18 -12.22
CA PHE A 51 5.99 1.02 -10.78
C PHE A 51 6.18 2.37 -10.10
N VAL A 52 5.43 2.62 -9.02
CA VAL A 52 5.58 3.79 -8.17
C VAL A 52 5.75 3.37 -6.72
N ILE A 53 6.77 3.94 -6.10
CA ILE A 53 7.16 3.63 -4.72
C ILE A 53 7.29 4.98 -3.99
N PRO A 54 6.65 5.17 -2.83
CA PRO A 54 6.85 6.36 -2.03
C PRO A 54 8.32 6.47 -1.61
N VAL A 55 8.90 7.64 -1.73
CA VAL A 55 10.18 7.93 -1.08
C VAL A 55 9.91 8.02 0.43
N SER A 56 10.27 6.97 1.15
CA SER A 56 9.94 6.79 2.56
C SER A 56 10.97 7.49 3.44
N THR A 57 10.59 8.64 3.99
CA THR A 57 11.35 9.41 4.98
C THR A 57 10.35 9.91 6.00
N SER A 58 10.44 9.53 7.28
CA SER A 58 9.46 10.00 8.28
C SER A 58 9.32 11.53 8.26
N PRO A 59 8.11 12.12 8.07
CA PRO A 59 6.77 11.51 8.09
C PRO A 59 6.17 11.13 6.70
N SER A 60 6.92 11.30 5.61
CA SER A 60 6.53 10.99 4.24
C SER A 60 6.64 9.50 3.89
N GLY A 61 5.55 8.91 3.40
CA GLY A 61 5.53 7.60 2.74
C GLY A 61 5.98 6.42 3.61
N LEU A 62 6.05 6.59 4.93
CA LEU A 62 6.42 5.56 5.89
C LEU A 62 5.33 5.41 6.95
N TYR A 63 4.63 4.28 6.90
CA TYR A 63 3.65 3.86 7.90
C TYR A 63 4.38 3.29 9.10
N THR A 64 4.19 3.92 10.26
CA THR A 64 4.74 3.45 11.53
C THR A 64 3.60 2.90 12.38
N ILE A 65 3.62 1.60 12.66
CA ILE A 65 2.65 0.93 13.53
C ILE A 65 3.37 0.49 14.80
N PRO A 66 3.02 1.07 15.97
CA PRO A 66 3.62 0.68 17.24
C PRO A 66 3.39 -0.80 17.57
N PRO A 67 4.16 -1.39 18.50
CA PRO A 67 3.92 -2.72 19.04
C PRO A 67 2.47 -2.91 19.51
N HIS A 68 1.94 -4.12 19.35
CA HIS A 68 0.61 -4.52 19.83
C HIS A 68 -0.55 -3.56 19.45
N THR A 69 -0.45 -2.90 18.29
CA THR A 69 -1.40 -1.90 17.82
C THR A 69 -2.05 -2.34 16.51
N ASP A 70 -3.34 -2.02 16.38
CA ASP A 70 -4.13 -2.25 15.18
C ASP A 70 -4.39 -0.90 14.50
N THR A 71 -4.01 -0.77 13.24
CA THR A 71 -4.15 0.46 12.46
C THR A 71 -4.93 0.20 11.18
N LYS A 72 -5.86 1.09 10.88
CA LYS A 72 -6.67 1.04 9.65
C LYS A 72 -6.46 2.30 8.83
N PHE A 73 -6.26 2.12 7.53
CA PHE A 73 -6.18 3.17 6.54
C PHE A 73 -7.40 3.06 5.62
N ASP A 74 -8.37 3.95 5.83
CA ASP A 74 -9.65 3.95 5.10
C ASP A 74 -9.51 4.33 3.61
N SER A 75 -8.37 4.89 3.23
CA SER A 75 -8.03 5.12 1.83
C SER A 75 -6.52 5.08 1.64
N LEU A 76 -6.10 4.67 0.44
CA LEU A 76 -4.73 4.82 -0.04
C LEU A 76 -4.45 6.26 -0.50
N ASN A 77 -5.19 7.25 0.03
CA ASN A 77 -4.94 8.65 -0.26
C ASN A 77 -3.56 9.03 0.30
N THR A 78 -2.71 9.53 -0.57
CA THR A 78 -1.30 9.86 -0.30
C THR A 78 -1.02 11.36 -0.42
N SER A 79 -2.06 12.18 -0.52
CA SER A 79 -1.95 13.64 -0.54
C SER A 79 -1.26 14.19 0.71
N GLY A 80 -0.78 15.44 0.65
CA GLY A 80 -0.12 16.10 1.78
C GLY A 80 -0.98 16.26 3.05
N THR A 81 -2.28 15.97 2.97
CA THR A 81 -3.23 15.97 4.08
C THR A 81 -3.61 14.55 4.54
N ALA A 82 -3.02 13.51 3.95
CA ALA A 82 -3.22 12.14 4.38
C ALA A 82 -2.58 11.87 5.75
N ILE A 83 -3.03 10.82 6.44
CA ILE A 83 -2.47 10.35 7.72
C ILE A 83 -0.96 10.08 7.57
N VAL A 84 -0.58 9.49 6.43
CA VAL A 84 0.82 9.34 6.01
C VAL A 84 0.95 10.05 4.65
N PRO A 85 1.37 11.32 4.63
CA PRO A 85 1.52 12.05 3.38
C PRO A 85 2.63 11.45 2.53
N VAL A 86 2.58 11.61 1.20
CA VAL A 86 3.72 11.29 0.32
C VAL A 86 4.16 12.55 -0.40
N TYR A 87 5.40 12.98 -0.19
CA TYR A 87 5.92 14.18 -0.84
C TYR A 87 6.64 13.88 -2.16
N GLN A 88 7.21 12.69 -2.29
CA GLN A 88 7.97 12.26 -3.46
C GLN A 88 7.67 10.80 -3.78
N TRP A 89 7.69 10.50 -5.07
CA TRP A 89 7.52 9.17 -5.63
C TRP A 89 8.74 8.81 -6.45
N GLU A 90 9.26 7.63 -6.21
CA GLU A 90 10.18 6.96 -7.12
C GLU A 90 9.35 6.23 -8.19
N VAL A 91 9.56 6.58 -9.46
CA VAL A 91 8.91 5.96 -10.60
C VAL A 91 9.90 5.03 -11.28
N LEU A 92 9.62 3.74 -11.28
CA LEU A 92 10.38 2.71 -11.97
C LEU A 92 9.73 2.48 -13.34
N SER A 93 10.45 2.75 -14.42
CA SER A 93 9.98 2.49 -15.79
C SER A 93 10.44 1.12 -16.32
N ALA A 94 11.44 0.51 -15.69
CA ALA A 94 11.99 -0.81 -15.95
C ALA A 94 12.75 -1.32 -14.70
N PRO A 95 13.17 -2.60 -14.61
CA PRO A 95 13.79 -3.20 -13.42
C PRO A 95 15.02 -2.50 -12.83
N GLN A 96 15.65 -1.59 -13.57
CA GLN A 96 16.82 -0.82 -13.13
C GLN A 96 16.76 0.66 -13.55
N ASN A 97 15.60 1.13 -13.99
CA ASN A 97 15.43 2.52 -14.43
C ASN A 97 14.41 3.22 -13.56
N SER A 98 14.90 3.93 -12.54
CA SER A 98 14.07 4.70 -11.62
C SER A 98 14.40 6.19 -11.66
N THR A 99 13.40 7.02 -11.38
CA THR A 99 13.56 8.46 -11.23
C THR A 99 12.60 8.97 -10.18
N THR A 100 13.07 9.87 -9.31
CA THR A 100 12.25 10.48 -8.26
C THR A 100 11.58 11.76 -8.76
N TYR A 101 10.29 11.90 -8.48
CA TYR A 101 9.50 13.08 -8.80
C TYR A 101 8.73 13.57 -7.56
N PRO A 102 8.49 14.89 -7.44
CA PRO A 102 7.61 15.41 -6.40
C PRO A 102 6.16 14.97 -6.64
N TYR A 103 5.36 14.90 -5.58
CA TYR A 103 3.97 14.43 -5.58
C TYR A 103 3.10 15.08 -6.66
N ASN A 104 3.29 16.38 -6.90
CA ASN A 104 2.52 17.18 -7.85
C ASN A 104 3.09 17.22 -9.28
N HIS A 105 4.14 16.45 -9.57
CA HIS A 105 4.70 16.41 -10.93
C HIS A 105 3.70 15.76 -11.91
N PRO A 106 3.51 16.28 -13.14
CA PRO A 106 2.53 15.74 -14.09
C PRO A 106 2.68 14.25 -14.40
N ILE A 107 3.92 13.73 -14.36
CA ILE A 107 4.19 12.30 -14.55
C ILE A 107 3.51 11.44 -13.48
N ILE A 108 3.43 11.92 -12.23
CA ILE A 108 2.79 11.19 -11.13
C ILE A 108 1.31 11.08 -11.38
N SER A 109 0.64 12.17 -11.78
CA SER A 109 -0.77 12.13 -12.15
C SER A 109 -1.04 11.15 -13.31
N SER A 110 -0.15 11.12 -14.32
CA SER A 110 -0.28 10.17 -15.43
C SER A 110 -0.10 8.72 -15.00
N VAL A 111 0.89 8.45 -14.15
CA VAL A 111 1.22 7.08 -13.72
C VAL A 111 0.21 6.56 -12.70
N MET A 112 -0.18 7.38 -11.72
CA MET A 112 -1.14 7.00 -10.68
C MET A 112 -2.51 6.57 -11.25
N ASN A 113 -2.88 7.06 -12.45
CA ASN A 113 -4.11 6.68 -13.15
C ASN A 113 -4.10 5.25 -13.72
N ILE A 114 -2.93 4.63 -13.89
CA ILE A 114 -2.79 3.33 -14.56
C ILE A 114 -2.21 2.24 -13.65
N VAL A 115 -1.71 2.60 -12.47
CA VAL A 115 -1.16 1.65 -11.49
C VAL A 115 -2.22 1.19 -10.50
N LYS A 116 -2.01 0.01 -9.93
CA LYS A 116 -2.78 -0.55 -8.82
C LYS A 116 -1.85 -0.89 -7.67
N TRP A 117 -2.40 -0.97 -6.46
CA TRP A 117 -1.64 -1.45 -5.31
C TRP A 117 -1.01 -2.81 -5.64
N ALA A 118 0.27 -2.94 -5.37
CA ALA A 118 1.04 -4.14 -5.71
C ALA A 118 1.56 -4.84 -4.46
N TYR A 119 2.08 -4.08 -3.47
CA TYR A 119 2.63 -4.66 -2.25
C TYR A 119 2.70 -3.65 -1.10
N TYR A 120 2.90 -4.18 0.10
CA TYR A 120 3.37 -3.49 1.29
C TYR A 120 4.74 -4.07 1.69
N ASP A 121 5.73 -3.19 1.77
CA ASP A 121 7.14 -3.50 2.04
C ASP A 121 7.50 -2.92 3.41
N PHE A 122 7.91 -3.74 4.36
CA PHE A 122 8.07 -3.30 5.74
C PHE A 122 9.15 -4.01 6.52
N PHE A 123 9.56 -3.36 7.59
CA PHE A 123 10.56 -3.82 8.53
C PHE A 123 9.98 -3.95 9.92
N THR A 124 10.44 -4.95 10.68
CA THR A 124 10.32 -4.95 12.14
C THR A 124 11.50 -4.18 12.72
N VAL A 125 11.20 -3.26 13.64
CA VAL A 125 12.18 -2.35 14.24
C VAL A 125 12.11 -2.47 15.75
N ASP A 126 13.24 -2.70 16.39
CA ASP A 126 13.35 -2.77 17.85
C ASP A 126 13.22 -1.39 18.52
N THR A 127 13.23 -1.36 19.85
CA THR A 127 13.12 -0.11 20.63
C THR A 127 14.30 0.84 20.45
N GLN A 128 15.42 0.35 19.93
CA GLN A 128 16.66 1.10 19.68
C GLN A 128 16.71 1.63 18.24
N GLY A 129 15.73 1.27 17.39
CA GLY A 129 15.66 1.69 16.00
C GLY A 129 16.39 0.73 15.04
N ASN A 130 16.84 -0.44 15.49
CA ASN A 130 17.48 -1.41 14.62
C ASN A 130 16.43 -2.20 13.84
N VAL A 131 16.64 -2.32 12.52
CA VAL A 131 15.87 -3.21 11.66
C VAL A 131 16.26 -4.65 11.97
N ILE A 132 15.28 -5.49 12.30
CA ILE A 132 15.51 -6.90 12.60
C ILE A 132 15.19 -7.78 11.40
N ASP A 133 14.01 -7.63 10.82
CA ASP A 133 13.58 -8.40 9.66
C ASP A 133 12.91 -7.52 8.61
N HIS A 134 12.87 -8.04 7.38
CA HIS A 134 12.26 -7.42 6.22
C HIS A 134 11.20 -8.35 5.62
N PHE A 135 10.04 -7.78 5.31
CA PHE A 135 8.89 -8.49 4.79
C PHE A 135 8.32 -7.73 3.59
N ARG A 136 7.84 -8.49 2.60
CA ARG A 136 7.08 -7.95 1.49
C ARG A 136 5.86 -8.81 1.20
N MET A 137 4.71 -8.17 1.27
CA MET A 137 3.39 -8.81 1.16
C MET A 137 2.60 -8.10 0.07
N GLY A 138 1.96 -8.84 -0.83
CA GLY A 138 1.42 -8.21 -2.04
C GLY A 138 0.93 -9.22 -3.07
N ASP A 139 0.35 -8.67 -4.13
CA ASP A 139 -0.12 -9.44 -5.28
C ASP A 139 1.08 -10.10 -5.99
N PRO A 140 1.20 -11.44 -6.01
CA PRO A 140 2.32 -12.14 -6.63
C PRO A 140 2.36 -11.96 -8.16
N VAL A 141 1.26 -11.56 -8.81
CA VAL A 141 1.25 -11.26 -10.25
C VAL A 141 2.01 -9.96 -10.52
N LEU A 142 1.82 -8.95 -9.67
CA LEU A 142 2.46 -7.64 -9.83
C LEU A 142 3.85 -7.61 -9.19
N SER A 143 3.98 -8.24 -8.03
CA SER A 143 5.21 -8.34 -7.28
C SER A 143 5.54 -9.81 -7.03
N PRO A 144 6.22 -10.49 -7.98
CA PRO A 144 6.51 -11.93 -7.91
C PRO A 144 7.26 -12.39 -6.66
N SER A 145 7.90 -11.47 -5.93
CA SER A 145 8.57 -11.74 -4.66
C SER A 145 7.62 -11.74 -3.45
N SER A 146 6.34 -11.43 -3.65
CA SER A 146 5.36 -11.33 -2.57
C SER A 146 4.72 -12.70 -2.32
N SER A 147 4.59 -13.07 -1.05
CA SER A 147 3.94 -14.32 -0.63
C SER A 147 2.76 -14.02 0.29
N THR A 148 1.86 -14.99 0.48
CA THR A 148 0.72 -14.87 1.40
C THR A 148 1.13 -14.96 2.87
N ILE A 149 2.16 -15.76 3.16
CA ILE A 149 2.77 -15.94 4.47
C ILE A 149 4.28 -15.82 4.31
N VAL A 150 4.94 -15.03 5.15
CA VAL A 150 6.40 -14.85 5.15
C VAL A 150 6.91 -14.90 6.58
N TYR A 151 7.94 -15.72 6.82
CA TYR A 151 8.62 -15.83 8.11
C TYR A 151 9.85 -14.93 8.13
N GLY A 152 10.16 -14.36 9.29
CA GLY A 152 11.38 -13.59 9.50
C GLY A 152 12.62 -14.42 9.20
N GLN A 153 13.60 -13.82 8.54
CA GLN A 153 14.85 -14.48 8.21
C GLN A 153 15.78 -14.55 9.43
N ASN A 154 15.81 -13.48 10.22
CA ASN A 154 16.64 -13.35 11.42
C ASN A 154 15.87 -13.78 12.67
N MET A 155 14.56 -13.56 12.73
CA MET A 155 13.67 -14.05 13.80
C MET A 155 12.54 -14.92 13.23
N PRO A 156 12.76 -16.24 13.08
CA PRO A 156 11.76 -17.15 12.51
C PRO A 156 10.48 -17.30 13.34
N ASN A 157 10.47 -16.83 14.60
CA ASN A 157 9.26 -16.78 15.42
C ASN A 157 8.32 -15.63 15.05
N ILE A 158 8.80 -14.66 14.26
CA ILE A 158 7.96 -13.64 13.63
C ILE A 158 7.52 -14.12 12.26
N HIS A 159 6.24 -13.96 11.98
CA HIS A 159 5.72 -14.15 10.63
C HIS A 159 4.65 -13.12 10.31
N ALA A 160 4.54 -12.81 9.04
CA ALA A 160 3.51 -11.95 8.49
C ALA A 160 2.58 -12.78 7.61
N GLU A 161 1.30 -12.49 7.69
CA GLU A 161 0.27 -13.08 6.86
C GLU A 161 -0.59 -11.97 6.27
N TRP A 162 -0.96 -12.09 5.00
CA TRP A 162 -1.88 -11.16 4.38
C TRP A 162 -3.02 -11.87 3.66
N VAL A 163 -4.19 -11.25 3.72
CA VAL A 163 -5.39 -11.70 3.02
C VAL A 163 -6.03 -10.50 2.34
N GLN A 164 -6.39 -10.68 1.07
CA GLN A 164 -7.23 -9.74 0.35
C GLN A 164 -8.63 -10.32 0.18
N TYR A 165 -9.64 -9.56 0.59
CA TYR A 165 -11.04 -9.88 0.35
C TYR A 165 -11.73 -8.66 -0.26
N ALA A 166 -12.07 -8.75 -1.55
CA ALA A 166 -12.59 -7.62 -2.33
C ALA A 166 -11.68 -6.37 -2.18
N ASP A 167 -12.22 -5.27 -1.65
CA ASP A 167 -11.52 -4.01 -1.43
C ASP A 167 -10.92 -3.90 0.00
N PHE A 168 -10.70 -5.01 0.68
CA PHE A 168 -10.09 -5.04 2.01
C PHE A 168 -8.80 -5.85 2.00
N ILE A 169 -7.73 -5.25 2.50
CA ILE A 169 -6.42 -5.88 2.68
C ILE A 169 -6.16 -5.95 4.18
N ALA A 170 -6.05 -7.16 4.69
CA ALA A 170 -5.67 -7.44 6.08
C ALA A 170 -4.23 -7.93 6.10
N LEU A 171 -3.35 -7.25 6.84
CA LEU A 171 -2.00 -7.70 7.13
C LEU A 171 -1.88 -7.91 8.63
N THR A 172 -1.56 -9.13 9.05
CA THR A 172 -1.29 -9.44 10.45
C THR A 172 0.16 -9.87 10.60
N ILE A 173 0.85 -9.31 11.60
CA ILE A 173 2.21 -9.70 11.95
C ILE A 173 2.15 -10.31 13.34
N TYR A 174 2.63 -11.54 13.45
CA TYR A 174 2.61 -12.34 14.67
C TYR A 174 4.01 -12.55 15.21
N GLU A 175 4.09 -12.74 16.53
CA GLU A 175 5.28 -13.18 17.24
C GLU A 175 4.84 -14.36 18.11
N ASN A 176 5.37 -15.55 17.80
CA ASN A 176 5.09 -16.79 18.52
C ASN A 176 6.08 -17.02 19.67
#